data_AF-A0A0N4W7E8-F1
#
_entry.id   AF-A0A0N4W7E8-F1
#
_cell.length_a   1.000
_cell.length_b   1.000
_cell.length_c   1.000
_cell.angle_alpha   90.00
_cell.angle_beta   90.00
_cell.angle_gamma   90.00
#
_symmetry.space_group_name_H-M   'P 1'
#
loop_
_entity.id
_entity.type
_entity.pdbx_description
1 polymer ?
#
loop_
_entity_poly.entity_id
_entity_poly.type
_entity_poly.pdbx_seq_one_letter_code
_entity_poly.pdbx_strand_id
1 'polypeptide(L)'
;MDDSTKSRLKAIPLCKTKAGPRDGDLWIERLKEEYQAIIKFVQNNKETDSDWFRLESNADGTKWFGKCWHYHNMIKYEFDVEFDIPVTYPVTAPEIALPELDGKTAKMYRGGKICLSDHFKPLWARNVPKFGIAHAFSLGLGPWLAVEIPDLVEKGLITANS
;
A
#
# COMPACT_ATOMS: atom_id res chain seq x y z
N MET A 1 -14.79 0.52 10.51
CA MET A 1 -13.82 1.61 10.26
C MET A 1 -14.10 2.73 11.24
N ASP A 2 -13.08 3.10 11.99
CA ASP A 2 -13.07 4.25 12.88
C ASP A 2 -13.00 5.57 12.10
N ASP A 3 -13.32 6.69 12.76
CA ASP A 3 -13.47 7.99 12.07
C ASP A 3 -12.13 8.61 11.65
N SER A 4 -11.03 8.25 12.32
CA SER A 4 -9.68 8.71 11.95
C SER A 4 -9.27 8.15 10.58
N THR A 5 -9.48 6.85 10.36
CA THR A 5 -9.22 6.17 9.09
C THR A 5 -10.10 6.74 7.98
N LYS A 6 -11.39 7.02 8.25
CA LYS A 6 -12.28 7.65 7.26
C LYS A 6 -11.81 9.04 6.86
N SER A 7 -11.33 9.83 7.81
CA SER A 7 -10.83 11.19 7.55
C SER A 7 -9.59 11.16 6.64
N ARG A 8 -8.62 10.28 6.96
CA ARG A 8 -7.41 10.10 6.15
C ARG A 8 -7.73 9.68 4.72
N LEU A 9 -8.66 8.74 4.55
CA LEU A 9 -9.10 8.28 3.22
C LEU A 9 -9.75 9.38 2.39
N LYS A 10 -10.56 10.25 3.01
CA LYS A 10 -11.18 11.38 2.31
C LYS A 10 -10.16 12.41 1.81
N ALA A 11 -8.98 12.46 2.42
CA ALA A 11 -7.91 13.38 2.04
C ALA A 11 -7.04 12.86 0.89
N ILE A 12 -7.20 11.58 0.49
CA ILE A 12 -6.50 11.01 -0.67
C ILE A 12 -7.26 11.41 -1.96
N PRO A 13 -6.59 12.05 -2.93
CA PRO A 13 -7.19 12.33 -4.23
C PRO A 13 -7.70 11.05 -4.91
N LEU A 14 -8.94 11.11 -5.42
CA LEU A 14 -9.55 10.00 -6.15
C LEU A 14 -9.06 9.99 -7.61
N CYS A 15 -8.75 8.80 -8.13
CA CYS A 15 -8.52 8.58 -9.55
C CYS A 15 -9.85 8.70 -10.33
N LYS A 16 -9.76 8.97 -11.62
CA LYS A 16 -10.90 9.07 -12.53
C LYS A 16 -10.74 8.12 -13.72
N THR A 17 -9.51 7.96 -14.18
CA THR A 17 -9.21 7.20 -15.39
C THR A 17 -9.27 5.70 -15.11
N LYS A 18 -10.15 4.99 -15.82
CA LYS A 18 -10.26 3.53 -15.75
C LYS A 18 -9.38 2.91 -16.85
N ALA A 19 -8.09 2.84 -16.58
CA ALA A 19 -7.09 2.31 -17.50
C ALA A 19 -6.04 1.48 -16.75
N GLY A 20 -5.61 0.39 -17.37
CA GLY A 20 -4.53 -0.48 -16.92
C GLY A 20 -3.29 -0.35 -17.81
N PRO A 21 -2.23 -1.12 -17.52
CA PRO A 21 -0.91 -0.95 -18.13
C PRO A 21 -0.84 -1.24 -19.64
N ARG A 22 -1.93 -1.72 -20.25
CA ARG A 22 -2.03 -1.99 -21.70
C ARG A 22 -2.80 -0.93 -22.49
N ASP A 23 -3.32 0.09 -21.82
CA ASP A 23 -4.22 1.08 -22.43
C ASP A 23 -3.49 2.31 -22.99
N GLY A 24 -2.17 2.23 -23.24
CA GLY A 24 -1.38 3.25 -23.91
C GLY A 24 -1.46 4.62 -23.21
N ASP A 25 -1.89 5.66 -23.92
CA ASP A 25 -1.96 7.02 -23.38
C ASP A 25 -2.90 7.15 -22.17
N LEU A 26 -3.98 6.34 -22.11
CA LEU A 26 -4.87 6.32 -20.95
C LEU A 26 -4.17 5.78 -19.70
N TRP A 27 -3.20 4.88 -19.86
CA TRP A 27 -2.36 4.45 -18.75
C TRP A 27 -1.48 5.59 -18.24
N ILE A 28 -0.94 6.42 -19.13
CA ILE A 28 -0.14 7.59 -18.75
C ILE A 28 -0.99 8.59 -17.95
N GLU A 29 -2.24 8.80 -18.36
CA GLU A 29 -3.20 9.62 -17.60
C GLU A 29 -3.48 9.04 -16.22
N ARG A 30 -3.77 7.74 -16.15
CA ARG A 30 -3.95 7.04 -14.87
C ARG A 30 -2.71 7.14 -13.99
N LEU A 31 -1.52 6.98 -14.54
CA LEU A 31 -0.26 7.02 -13.79
C LEU A 31 0.00 8.41 -13.20
N LYS A 32 -0.35 9.49 -13.93
CA LYS A 32 -0.32 10.86 -13.38
C LYS A 32 -1.25 11.00 -12.17
N GLU A 33 -2.46 10.44 -12.23
CA GLU A 33 -3.40 10.43 -11.10
C GLU A 33 -2.84 9.65 -9.90
N GLU A 34 -2.19 8.50 -10.14
CA GLU A 34 -1.56 7.70 -9.09
C GLU A 34 -0.45 8.48 -8.37
N TYR A 35 0.46 9.10 -9.11
CA TYR A 35 1.51 9.93 -8.50
C TYR A 35 0.93 11.07 -7.70
N GLN A 36 -0.08 11.78 -8.21
CA GLN A 36 -0.74 12.86 -7.48
C GLN A 36 -1.35 12.36 -6.17
N ALA A 37 -2.02 11.20 -6.20
CA ALA A 37 -2.62 10.60 -5.02
C ALA A 37 -1.57 10.18 -3.98
N ILE A 38 -0.48 9.54 -4.42
CA ILE A 38 0.63 9.11 -3.55
C ILE A 38 1.33 10.32 -2.94
N ILE A 39 1.69 11.32 -3.75
CA ILE A 39 2.37 12.54 -3.30
C ILE A 39 1.51 13.25 -2.25
N LYS A 40 0.21 13.43 -2.51
CA LYS A 40 -0.68 14.10 -1.56
C LYS A 40 -0.85 13.28 -0.28
N PHE A 41 -0.94 11.96 -0.37
CA PHE A 41 -1.02 11.10 0.81
C PHE A 41 0.24 11.21 1.67
N VAL A 42 1.43 11.16 1.06
CA VAL A 42 2.72 11.34 1.76
C VAL A 42 2.85 12.75 2.36
N GLN A 43 2.45 13.80 1.63
CA GLN A 43 2.45 15.17 2.15
C GLN A 43 1.56 15.29 3.39
N ASN A 44 0.32 14.80 3.34
CA ASN A 44 -0.59 14.83 4.48
C ASN A 44 0.00 14.06 5.67
N ASN A 45 0.60 12.90 5.42
CA ASN A 45 1.24 12.11 6.48
C ASN A 45 2.40 12.87 7.13
N LYS A 46 3.21 13.60 6.36
CA LYS A 46 4.29 14.44 6.90
C LYS A 46 3.75 15.61 7.73
N GLU A 47 2.69 16.27 7.25
CA GLU A 47 2.04 17.37 7.95
C GLU A 47 1.47 16.94 9.31
N THR A 48 1.12 15.66 9.46
CA THR A 48 0.60 15.07 10.70
C THR A 48 1.61 14.20 11.46
N ASP A 49 2.90 14.28 11.13
CA ASP A 49 3.99 13.49 11.73
C ASP A 49 3.70 11.98 11.80
N SER A 50 3.09 11.46 10.72
CA SER A 50 2.70 10.06 10.57
C SER A 50 3.19 9.48 9.24
N ASP A 51 4.35 9.94 8.77
CA ASP A 51 4.98 9.43 7.55
C ASP A 51 5.43 7.97 7.76
N TRP A 52 5.11 7.10 6.81
CA TRP A 52 5.27 5.65 6.99
C TRP A 52 5.67 4.88 5.73
N PHE A 53 5.85 5.53 4.58
CA PHE A 53 6.34 4.86 3.37
C PHE A 53 6.94 5.81 2.32
N ARG A 54 7.71 5.22 1.41
CA ARG A 54 8.20 5.80 0.16
C ARG A 54 8.05 4.76 -0.95
N LEU A 55 7.66 5.24 -2.13
CA LEU A 55 7.49 4.43 -3.31
C LEU A 55 8.08 5.13 -4.52
N GLU A 56 8.67 4.31 -5.37
CA GLU A 56 9.12 4.64 -6.71
C GLU A 56 8.60 3.57 -7.66
N SER A 57 8.65 3.84 -8.96
CA SER A 57 8.30 2.87 -9.98
C SER A 57 9.37 2.82 -11.05
N ASN A 58 9.36 1.76 -11.84
CA ASN A 58 10.06 1.74 -13.12
C ASN A 58 9.45 2.77 -14.11
N ALA A 59 10.12 2.96 -15.25
CA ALA A 59 9.81 4.02 -16.20
C ALA A 59 8.38 3.96 -16.80
N ASP A 60 7.79 2.76 -16.90
CA ASP A 60 6.44 2.56 -17.42
C ASP A 60 5.36 2.47 -16.32
N GLY A 61 5.75 2.59 -15.05
CA GLY A 61 4.85 2.55 -13.90
C GLY A 61 4.23 1.18 -13.63
N THR A 62 4.73 0.10 -14.23
CA THR A 62 4.16 -1.25 -14.08
C THR A 62 4.75 -2.02 -12.91
N LYS A 63 5.93 -1.62 -12.41
CA LYS A 63 6.58 -2.20 -11.24
C LYS A 63 6.86 -1.10 -10.22
N TRP A 64 6.46 -1.35 -8.98
CA TRP A 64 6.63 -0.42 -7.88
C TRP A 64 7.46 -1.06 -6.78
N PHE A 65 8.33 -0.26 -6.19
CA PHE A 65 9.22 -0.69 -5.13
C PHE A 65 9.53 0.49 -4.22
N GLY A 66 9.97 0.20 -3.00
CA GLY A 66 10.35 1.21 -2.04
C GLY A 66 10.44 0.64 -0.65
N LYS A 67 10.12 1.47 0.35
CA LYS A 67 10.19 1.10 1.76
C LYS A 67 8.95 1.56 2.51
N CYS A 68 8.50 0.75 3.44
CA CYS A 68 7.50 1.15 4.43
C CYS A 68 8.05 0.91 5.84
N TRP A 69 7.51 1.61 6.83
CA TRP A 69 7.94 1.46 8.20
C TRP A 69 6.80 1.58 9.19
N HIS A 70 6.99 0.97 10.37
CA HIS A 70 6.05 0.99 11.48
C HIS A 70 6.80 1.25 12.78
N TYR A 71 6.24 2.09 13.64
CA TYR A 71 6.79 2.35 14.96
C TYR A 71 6.09 1.47 15.99
N HIS A 72 6.86 0.68 16.72
CA HIS A 72 6.36 -0.11 17.84
C HIS A 72 7.33 0.05 19.02
N ASN A 73 6.81 0.41 20.20
CA ASN A 73 7.60 0.72 21.39
C ASN A 73 8.73 1.73 21.15
N MET A 74 8.44 2.83 20.43
CA MET A 74 9.39 3.89 20.05
C MET A 74 10.53 3.45 19.13
N ILE A 75 10.48 2.23 18.59
CA ILE A 75 11.47 1.69 17.67
C ILE A 75 10.86 1.65 16.26
N LYS A 76 11.62 2.12 15.27
CA LYS A 76 11.25 2.09 13.86
C LYS A 76 11.63 0.73 13.26
N TYR A 77 10.66 0.04 12.69
CA TYR A 77 10.86 -1.17 11.88
C TYR A 77 10.61 -0.82 10.42
N GLU A 78 11.60 -1.05 9.57
CA GLU A 78 11.56 -0.69 8.14
C GLU A 78 11.69 -1.93 7.28
N PHE A 79 10.91 -1.99 6.21
CA PHE A 79 10.82 -3.13 5.31
C PHE A 79 10.80 -2.66 3.86
N ASP A 80 11.48 -3.41 2.99
CA ASP A 80 11.31 -3.31 1.56
C ASP A 80 9.90 -3.74 1.14
N VAL A 81 9.30 -2.96 0.26
CA VAL A 81 7.98 -3.22 -0.32
C VAL A 81 8.08 -3.23 -1.82
N GLU A 82 7.42 -4.20 -2.45
CA GLU A 82 7.36 -4.33 -3.91
C GLU A 82 6.01 -4.87 -4.38
N PHE A 83 5.60 -4.49 -5.59
CA PHE A 83 4.44 -5.05 -6.28
C PHE A 83 4.44 -4.72 -7.77
N ASP A 84 3.84 -5.60 -8.57
CA ASP A 84 3.53 -5.35 -9.97
C ASP A 84 2.08 -4.87 -10.12
N ILE A 85 1.84 -4.01 -11.11
CA ILE A 85 0.49 -3.60 -11.51
C ILE A 85 -0.14 -4.72 -12.34
N PRO A 86 -1.29 -5.29 -11.91
CA PRO A 86 -1.94 -6.35 -12.67
C PRO A 86 -2.45 -5.80 -14.01
N VAL A 87 -2.48 -6.64 -15.04
CA VAL A 87 -3.01 -6.27 -16.37
C VAL A 87 -4.46 -5.77 -16.30
N THR A 88 -5.24 -6.25 -15.33
CA THR A 88 -6.62 -5.86 -15.08
C THR A 88 -6.78 -4.69 -14.11
N TYR A 89 -5.69 -4.00 -13.76
CA TYR A 89 -5.77 -2.77 -12.98
C TYR A 89 -6.60 -1.70 -13.72
N PRO A 90 -7.40 -0.86 -13.03
CA PRO A 90 -7.65 -0.80 -11.59
C PRO A 90 -8.75 -1.74 -11.08
N VAL A 91 -9.31 -2.62 -11.92
CA VAL A 91 -10.35 -3.57 -11.50
C VAL A 91 -9.82 -4.52 -10.44
N THR A 92 -8.59 -5.02 -10.64
CA THR A 92 -7.86 -5.83 -9.65
C THR A 92 -6.88 -4.95 -8.90
N ALA A 93 -6.91 -4.98 -7.56
CA ALA A 93 -5.92 -4.32 -6.71
C ALA A 93 -4.53 -4.99 -6.85
N PRO A 94 -3.42 -4.25 -6.70
CA PRO A 94 -2.09 -4.84 -6.68
C PRO A 94 -1.90 -5.72 -5.45
N GLU A 95 -1.08 -6.77 -5.60
CA GLU A 95 -0.69 -7.65 -4.51
C GLU A 95 0.61 -7.13 -3.88
N ILE A 96 0.48 -6.40 -2.77
CA ILE A 96 1.62 -5.81 -2.06
C ILE A 96 2.45 -6.92 -1.38
N ALA A 97 3.76 -6.93 -1.62
CA ALA A 97 4.68 -7.87 -1.00
C ALA A 97 5.67 -7.17 -0.06
N LEU A 98 5.97 -7.84 1.06
CA LEU A 98 7.05 -7.53 2.00
C LEU A 98 7.97 -8.76 2.07
N PRO A 99 8.95 -8.89 1.15
CA PRO A 99 9.75 -10.12 1.01
C PRO A 99 10.48 -10.53 2.29
N GLU A 100 10.92 -9.55 3.09
CA GLU A 100 11.63 -9.78 4.37
C GLU A 100 10.79 -10.49 5.44
N LEU A 101 9.46 -10.51 5.27
CA LEU A 101 8.51 -11.11 6.20
C LEU A 101 7.98 -12.48 5.74
N ASP A 102 8.44 -12.98 4.58
CA ASP A 102 7.99 -14.26 4.03
C ASP A 102 8.24 -15.40 5.03
N GLY A 103 7.21 -16.20 5.29
CA GLY A 103 7.26 -17.30 6.25
C GLY A 103 7.24 -16.91 7.74
N LYS A 104 7.23 -15.62 8.09
CA LYS A 104 7.22 -15.17 9.51
C LYS A 104 5.81 -15.03 10.09
N THR A 105 4.78 -14.86 9.26
CA THR A 105 3.37 -14.79 9.70
C THR A 105 2.46 -15.67 8.83
N ALA A 106 1.37 -16.17 9.43
CA ALA A 106 0.30 -16.86 8.73
C ALA A 106 -0.59 -15.92 7.89
N LYS A 107 -0.50 -14.59 8.08
CA LYS A 107 -1.24 -13.59 7.31
C LYS A 107 -0.48 -13.12 6.07
N MET A 108 0.21 -14.06 5.43
CA MET A 108 1.01 -13.82 4.23
C MET A 108 0.94 -15.04 3.31
N TYR A 109 0.87 -14.80 2.00
CA TYR A 109 1.00 -15.82 0.98
C TYR A 109 2.47 -15.95 0.57
N ARG A 110 2.82 -17.10 -0.02
CA ARG A 110 4.17 -17.40 -0.50
C ARG A 110 4.74 -16.25 -1.33
N GLY A 111 6.00 -15.89 -1.06
CA GLY A 111 6.70 -14.80 -1.75
C GLY A 111 6.40 -13.43 -1.15
N GLY A 112 6.07 -13.34 0.14
CA GLY A 112 5.98 -12.07 0.85
C GLY A 112 4.65 -11.32 0.69
N LYS A 113 3.69 -11.85 -0.08
CA LYS A 113 2.44 -11.15 -0.41
C LYS A 113 1.51 -11.08 0.79
N ILE A 114 1.14 -9.88 1.23
CA ILE A 114 0.29 -9.72 2.42
C ILE A 114 -1.11 -10.29 2.19
N CYS A 115 -1.63 -10.99 3.19
CA CYS A 115 -3.01 -11.48 3.17
C CYS A 115 -3.94 -10.36 3.64
N LEU A 116 -4.62 -9.72 2.69
CA LEU A 116 -5.61 -8.68 2.96
C LEU A 116 -6.88 -9.27 3.59
N SER A 117 -7.57 -8.48 4.40
CA SER A 117 -8.85 -8.90 5.00
C SER A 117 -9.93 -9.19 3.94
N ASP A 118 -10.89 -10.06 4.29
CA ASP A 118 -12.02 -10.38 3.41
C ASP A 118 -12.87 -9.15 3.04
N HIS A 119 -12.83 -8.11 3.86
CA HIS A 119 -13.53 -6.84 3.62
C HIS A 119 -12.86 -5.97 2.55
N PHE A 120 -11.58 -6.20 2.23
CA PHE A 120 -10.82 -5.36 1.29
C PHE A 120 -11.34 -5.52 -0.14
N LYS A 121 -11.51 -6.76 -0.62
CA LYS A 121 -11.91 -7.03 -2.02
C LYS A 121 -13.28 -6.42 -2.38
N PRO A 122 -14.34 -6.59 -1.56
CA PRO A 122 -15.64 -5.94 -1.83
C PRO A 122 -15.56 -4.41 -1.77
N LEU A 123 -14.76 -3.86 -0.85
CA LEU A 123 -14.58 -2.42 -0.72
C LEU A 123 -13.87 -1.84 -1.95
N TRP A 124 -12.81 -2.50 -2.42
CA TRP A 124 -12.10 -2.13 -3.65
C TRP A 124 -13.05 -2.16 -4.85
N ALA A 125 -13.75 -3.28 -5.07
CA ALA A 125 -14.62 -3.49 -6.22
C ALA A 125 -15.71 -2.40 -6.35
N ARG A 126 -16.30 -1.96 -5.24
CA ARG A 126 -17.33 -0.89 -5.23
C ARG A 126 -16.78 0.50 -5.57
N ASN A 127 -15.47 0.71 -5.45
CA ASN A 127 -14.82 1.99 -5.65
C ASN A 127 -13.98 2.06 -6.92
N VAL A 128 -13.97 1.02 -7.76
CA VAL A 128 -13.32 1.09 -9.08
C VAL A 128 -14.02 2.15 -9.95
N PRO A 129 -13.29 3.06 -10.65
CA PRO A 129 -11.83 3.20 -10.76
C PRO A 129 -11.20 4.21 -9.79
N LYS A 130 -11.97 4.73 -8.83
CA LYS A 130 -11.63 5.84 -7.93
C LYS A 130 -10.46 5.53 -6.99
N PHE A 131 -10.34 4.27 -6.59
CA PHE A 131 -9.22 3.82 -5.78
C PHE A 131 -7.98 3.53 -6.62
N GLY A 132 -6.83 3.80 -6.00
CA GLY A 132 -5.50 3.64 -6.57
C GLY A 132 -4.49 3.09 -5.56
N ILE A 133 -3.20 3.22 -5.83
CA ILE A 133 -2.10 2.69 -5.02
C ILE A 133 -2.13 3.27 -3.60
N ALA A 134 -2.31 4.59 -3.48
CA ALA A 134 -2.41 5.26 -2.17
C ALA A 134 -3.54 4.67 -1.31
N HIS A 135 -4.65 4.29 -1.95
CA HIS A 135 -5.79 3.65 -1.27
C HIS A 135 -5.45 2.21 -0.88
N ALA A 136 -4.77 1.44 -1.74
CA ALA A 136 -4.31 0.10 -1.41
C ALA A 136 -3.35 0.11 -0.19
N PHE A 137 -2.47 1.11 -0.11
CA PHE A 137 -1.58 1.32 1.03
C PHE A 137 -2.35 1.69 2.30
N SER A 138 -3.25 2.68 2.23
CA SER A 138 -4.03 3.12 3.41
C SER A 138 -5.02 2.08 3.91
N LEU A 139 -5.59 1.24 3.04
CA LEU A 139 -6.67 0.30 3.38
C LEU A 139 -6.18 -1.14 3.56
N GLY A 140 -5.07 -1.49 2.93
CA GLY A 140 -4.50 -2.83 2.94
C GLY A 140 -3.26 -2.89 3.82
N LEU A 141 -2.15 -2.30 3.33
CA LEU A 141 -0.85 -2.41 3.99
C LEU A 141 -0.82 -1.76 5.38
N GLY A 142 -1.35 -0.55 5.54
CA GLY A 142 -1.33 0.16 6.83
C GLY A 142 -1.98 -0.62 7.97
N PRO A 143 -3.25 -1.07 7.83
CA PRO A 143 -3.90 -1.93 8.82
C PRO A 143 -3.20 -3.27 9.03
N TRP A 144 -2.61 -3.86 7.98
CA TRP A 144 -1.84 -5.10 8.10
C TRP A 144 -0.59 -4.89 8.96
N LEU A 145 0.19 -3.83 8.72
CA LEU A 145 1.37 -3.49 9.52
C LEU A 145 1.00 -3.25 11.00
N ALA A 146 -0.11 -2.56 11.25
CA ALA A 146 -0.57 -2.24 12.61
C ALA A 146 -0.95 -3.47 13.45
N VAL A 147 -1.22 -4.61 12.81
CA VAL A 147 -1.55 -5.87 13.49
C VAL A 147 -0.35 -6.81 13.52
N GLU A 148 0.30 -6.99 12.38
CA GLU A 148 1.32 -8.03 12.22
C GLU A 148 2.69 -7.61 12.75
N ILE A 149 3.09 -6.34 12.66
CA ILE A 149 4.41 -5.91 13.15
C ILE A 149 4.52 -6.09 14.68
N PRO A 150 3.56 -5.63 15.51
CA PRO A 150 3.61 -5.91 16.95
C PRO A 150 3.71 -7.39 17.29
N ASP A 151 2.90 -8.24 16.66
CA ASP A 151 2.92 -9.70 16.89
C ASP A 151 4.27 -10.34 16.53
N LEU A 152 4.86 -9.93 15.39
CA LEU A 152 6.18 -10.41 14.97
C LEU A 152 7.30 -9.95 15.91
N VAL A 153 7.22 -8.72 16.44
CA VAL A 153 8.18 -8.20 17.44
C VAL A 153 8.05 -8.96 18.75
N GLU A 154 6.84 -9.16 19.26
CA GLU A 154 6.59 -9.89 20.51
C GLU A 154 7.05 -11.35 20.44
N LYS A 155 6.95 -11.97 19.26
CA LYS A 155 7.47 -13.32 18.99
C LYS A 155 8.98 -13.37 18.75
N GLY A 156 9.66 -12.23 18.67
CA GLY A 156 11.10 -12.14 18.38
C GLY A 156 11.47 -12.59 16.96
N LEU A 157 10.53 -12.54 16.01
CA LEU A 157 10.75 -12.98 14.61
C LEU A 157 11.34 -11.87 13.73
N ILE A 158 11.25 -10.62 14.19
CA ILE A 158 11.86 -9.45 13.57
C ILE A 158 12.55 -8.60 14.63
N THR A 159 13.66 -7.99 14.24
CA THR A 159 14.38 -6.99 15.03
C THR A 159 14.43 -5.71 14.23
N ALA A 160 14.53 -4.56 14.90
CA ALA A 160 14.79 -3.33 14.19
C ALA A 160 16.15 -3.42 13.50
N ASN A 161 16.19 -3.05 12.23
CA ASN A 161 17.45 -2.90 11.51
C ASN A 161 18.18 -1.69 12.11
N SER A 162 19.35 -1.93 12.72
CA SER A 162 20.26 -0.91 13.24
C SER A 162 20.83 -0.03 12.14
#